data_AF-W2HQS8-F1
#
_entry.id   AF-W2HQS8-F1
#
_cell.length_a   1.000
_cell.length_b   1.000
_cell.length_c   1.000
_cell.angle_alpha   90.00
_cell.angle_beta   90.00
_cell.angle_gamma   90.00
#
_symmetry.space_group_name_H-M   'P 1'
#
loop_
_entity.id
_entity.type
_entity.pdbx_description
1 polymer ?
#
loop_
_entity_poly.entity_id
_entity_poly.type
_entity_poly.pdbx_seq_one_letter_code
_entity_poly.pdbx_strand_id
1 'polypeptide(L)'
;MVKLSLEWREKAIKDQSDGKIGAPWLDLRLFLAKKDEAWLTENDLKEGVSDTSDLEQLDVAGAPLNLVGLSEKDVKFVPTLEDVESMNTPVHVLVVVPPPDETTSPYA
;
A
#
# COMPACT_ATOMS: atom_id res chain seq x y z
N MET A 1 19.48 -4.03 17.38
CA MET A 1 19.02 -4.41 16.03
C MET A 1 18.13 -3.30 15.54
N VAL A 2 18.47 -2.69 14.40
CA VAL A 2 17.92 -1.42 13.98
C VAL A 2 16.64 -1.68 13.17
N LYS A 3 15.48 -1.64 13.83
CA LYS A 3 14.15 -1.70 13.20
C LYS A 3 13.79 -0.36 12.53
N LEU A 4 14.78 0.37 12.01
CA LEU A 4 14.63 1.74 11.50
C LEU A 4 14.30 1.79 10.00
N SER A 5 13.87 0.71 9.33
CA SER A 5 13.60 0.76 7.89
C SER A 5 12.11 0.90 7.53
N LEU A 6 11.19 0.59 8.44
CA LEU A 6 9.75 0.59 8.16
C LEU A 6 9.04 1.74 8.88
N GLU A 7 9.31 1.89 10.18
CA GLU A 7 8.68 2.92 11.02
C GLU A 7 8.89 4.34 10.47
N TRP A 8 10.08 4.64 9.96
CA TRP A 8 10.33 5.94 9.32
C TRP A 8 9.59 6.12 7.99
N ARG A 9 9.29 5.04 7.27
CA ARG A 9 8.55 5.09 5.99
C ARG A 9 7.08 5.33 6.25
N GLU A 10 6.45 4.55 7.12
CA GLU A 10 5.05 4.73 7.52
C GLU A 10 4.84 6.12 8.10
N LYS A 11 5.76 6.55 8.99
CA LYS A 11 5.77 7.89 9.54
C LYS A 11 5.93 8.95 8.45
N ALA A 12 6.87 8.79 7.52
CA ALA A 12 7.07 9.74 6.42
C ALA A 12 5.84 9.85 5.51
N ILE A 13 5.20 8.71 5.17
CA ILE A 13 3.96 8.67 4.38
C ILE A 13 2.86 9.44 5.11
N LYS A 14 2.68 9.20 6.41
CA LYS A 14 1.71 9.93 7.22
C LYS A 14 2.02 11.43 7.25
N ASP A 15 3.26 11.81 7.53
CA ASP A 15 3.68 13.21 7.64
C ASP A 15 3.52 13.96 6.30
N GLN A 16 3.67 13.27 5.17
CA GLN A 16 3.46 13.81 3.81
C GLN A 16 2.01 13.75 3.32
N SER A 17 1.08 13.14 4.08
CA SER A 17 -0.31 12.98 3.66
C SER A 17 -1.16 14.25 3.78
N ASP A 18 -0.59 15.39 4.18
CA ASP A 18 -1.30 16.65 4.46
C ASP A 18 -2.50 16.47 5.42
N GLY A 19 -2.40 15.53 6.37
CA GLY A 19 -3.46 15.23 7.34
C GLY A 19 -4.61 14.41 6.76
N LYS A 20 -4.52 13.92 5.52
CA LYS A 20 -5.53 13.02 4.92
C LYS A 20 -5.57 11.66 5.61
N ILE A 21 -4.44 11.20 6.14
CA ILE A 21 -4.36 9.98 6.95
C ILE A 21 -4.51 10.37 8.43
N GLY A 22 -5.72 10.18 8.97
CA GLY A 22 -6.04 10.47 10.37
C GLY A 22 -5.54 9.43 11.38
N ALA A 23 -5.24 8.21 10.92
CA ALA A 23 -4.77 7.12 11.77
C ALA A 23 -3.32 7.31 12.25
N PRO A 24 -2.95 6.76 13.41
CA PRO A 24 -1.56 6.59 13.81
C PRO A 24 -0.73 5.91 12.70
N TRP A 25 0.51 6.33 12.51
CA TRP A 25 1.37 5.75 11.47
C TRP A 25 1.66 4.26 11.73
N LEU A 26 1.64 3.85 13.01
CA LEU A 26 1.80 2.46 13.46
C LEU A 26 0.67 1.54 12.99
N ASP A 27 -0.50 2.11 12.66
CA ASP A 27 -1.65 1.35 12.18
C ASP A 27 -1.62 1.23 10.65
N LEU A 28 -0.71 1.93 9.96
CA LEU A 28 -0.63 1.84 8.51
C LEU A 28 -0.02 0.52 8.09
N ARG A 29 -0.66 -0.14 7.13
CA ARG A 29 -0.13 -1.32 6.46
C ARG A 29 0.10 -1.01 5.00
N LEU A 30 1.28 -1.37 4.51
CA LEU A 30 1.64 -1.23 3.11
C LEU A 30 1.48 -2.57 2.41
N PHE A 31 0.88 -2.54 1.23
CA PHE A 31 0.68 -3.70 0.37
C PHE A 31 1.22 -3.43 -1.03
N LEU A 32 1.73 -4.47 -1.67
CA LEU A 32 1.95 -4.46 -3.10
C LEU A 32 0.58 -4.46 -3.79
N ALA A 33 0.31 -3.45 -4.60
CA ALA A 33 -0.96 -3.30 -5.31
C ALA A 33 -0.98 -4.19 -6.58
N LYS A 34 -0.58 -5.45 -6.43
CA LYS A 34 -0.49 -6.43 -7.51
C LYS A 34 -1.34 -7.64 -7.15
N LYS A 35 -2.30 -7.98 -8.02
CA LYS A 35 -3.21 -9.11 -7.89
C LYS A 35 -3.08 -10.01 -9.12
N ASP A 36 -2.87 -11.30 -8.94
CA ASP A 36 -2.76 -12.28 -10.04
C ASP A 36 -1.79 -11.83 -11.16
N GLU A 37 -0.63 -11.29 -10.75
CA GLU A 37 0.40 -10.69 -11.62
C GLU A 37 0.03 -9.39 -12.35
N ALA A 38 -1.19 -8.87 -12.19
CA ALA A 38 -1.64 -7.58 -12.70
C ALA A 38 -1.56 -6.48 -11.63
N TRP A 39 -1.16 -5.27 -12.02
CA TRP A 39 -1.23 -4.11 -11.13
C TRP A 39 -2.67 -3.62 -11.00
N LEU A 40 -3.08 -3.23 -9.79
CA LEU A 40 -4.33 -2.49 -9.57
C LEU A 40 -4.23 -1.15 -10.28
N THR A 41 -5.37 -0.64 -10.74
CA THR A 41 -5.47 0.65 -11.41
C THR A 41 -6.15 1.69 -10.52
N GLU A 42 -6.02 2.97 -10.86
CA GLU A 42 -6.76 4.03 -10.18
C GLU A 42 -8.29 3.81 -10.22
N ASN A 43 -8.79 3.15 -11.28
CA ASN A 43 -10.18 2.75 -11.39
C ASN A 43 -10.57 1.69 -10.34
N ASP A 44 -9.71 0.68 -10.11
CA ASP A 44 -9.93 -0.34 -9.08
C ASP A 44 -9.97 0.28 -7.66
N LEU A 45 -9.18 1.33 -7.43
CA LEU A 45 -9.19 2.06 -6.15
C LEU A 45 -10.48 2.87 -5.95
N LYS A 46 -11.08 3.37 -7.03
CA LYS A 46 -12.38 4.09 -6.97
C LYS A 46 -13.54 3.17 -6.62
N GLU A 47 -13.54 1.96 -7.17
CA GLU A 47 -14.53 0.92 -6.84
C GLU A 47 -14.34 0.39 -5.40
N GLY A 48 -13.15 0.61 -4.84
CA GLY A 48 -12.82 0.31 -3.45
C GLY A 48 -12.18 -1.07 -3.31
N VAL A 49 -10.98 -1.10 -2.73
CA VAL A 49 -10.28 -2.35 -2.40
C VAL A 49 -10.85 -2.86 -1.07
N SER A 50 -11.79 -3.80 -1.18
CA SER A 50 -12.51 -4.36 -0.01
C SER A 50 -11.74 -5.48 0.68
N ASP A 51 -10.84 -6.14 -0.05
CA ASP A 51 -10.07 -7.28 0.43
C ASP A 51 -8.60 -7.10 0.02
N THR A 52 -7.71 -7.14 1.03
CA THR A 52 -6.25 -7.09 0.86
C THR A 52 -5.60 -8.45 1.11
N SER A 53 -6.39 -9.51 1.35
CA SER A 53 -5.88 -10.85 1.68
C SER A 53 -5.06 -11.47 0.54
N ASP A 54 -5.39 -11.12 -0.70
CA ASP A 54 -4.69 -11.55 -1.91
C ASP A 54 -3.45 -10.68 -2.22
N LEU A 55 -3.20 -9.62 -1.45
CA LEU A 55 -2.09 -8.68 -1.67
C LEU A 55 -0.90 -9.00 -0.77
N GLU A 56 0.30 -8.90 -1.33
CA GLU A 56 1.53 -9.10 -0.56
C GLU A 56 1.76 -7.91 0.39
N GLN A 57 1.70 -8.15 1.70
CA GLN A 57 2.01 -7.15 2.70
C GLN A 57 3.52 -6.88 2.73
N LEU A 58 3.91 -5.61 2.65
CA LEU A 58 5.32 -5.17 2.67
C LEU A 58 5.87 -5.12 4.12
N ASP A 59 5.66 -6.20 4.89
CA ASP A 59 6.06 -6.32 6.31
C ASP A 59 7.49 -6.88 6.52
N VAL A 60 8.17 -7.30 5.46
CA VAL A 60 9.52 -7.91 5.57
C VAL A 60 10.55 -6.82 5.88
N ALA A 61 10.74 -6.57 7.17
CA ALA A 61 11.70 -5.60 7.71
C ALA A 61 13.10 -5.78 7.09
N GLY A 62 13.47 -4.87 6.19
CA GLY A 62 14.79 -4.82 5.57
C GLY A 62 14.92 -5.53 4.22
N ALA A 63 13.85 -6.11 3.67
CA ALA A 63 13.87 -6.60 2.30
C ALA A 63 13.92 -5.40 1.33
N PRO A 64 14.92 -5.35 0.43
CA PRO A 64 14.91 -4.41 -0.68
C PRO A 64 13.61 -4.52 -1.49
N LEU A 65 13.01 -3.39 -1.88
CA LEU A 65 11.73 -3.36 -2.61
C LEU A 65 11.79 -4.16 -3.94
N ASN A 66 12.97 -4.26 -4.55
CA ASN A 66 13.18 -5.08 -5.74
C ASN A 66 13.05 -6.60 -5.48
N LEU A 67 13.10 -7.07 -4.23
CA LEU A 67 12.82 -8.49 -3.89
C LEU A 67 11.33 -8.80 -3.85
N VAL A 68 10.48 -7.77 -3.69
CA VAL A 68 9.02 -7.86 -3.60
C VAL A 68 8.35 -7.29 -4.85
N GLY A 69 9.00 -7.44 -6.01
CA GLY A 69 8.40 -7.09 -7.31
C GLY A 69 8.35 -5.61 -7.66
N LEU A 70 8.96 -4.72 -6.85
CA LEU A 70 9.08 -3.28 -7.16
C LEU A 70 10.43 -2.95 -7.83
N SER A 71 10.91 -3.81 -8.72
CA SER A 71 12.08 -3.48 -9.53
C SER A 71 11.70 -2.47 -10.61
N GLU A 72 12.64 -1.62 -11.04
CA GLU A 72 12.39 -0.61 -12.08
C GLU A 72 11.79 -1.22 -13.37
N LYS A 73 12.15 -2.48 -13.69
CA LYS A 73 11.63 -3.20 -14.85
C LYS A 73 10.17 -3.63 -14.66
N ASP A 74 9.81 -4.03 -13.45
CA ASP A 74 8.47 -4.52 -13.11
C ASP A 74 7.46 -3.38 -12.89
N VAL A 75 7.94 -2.21 -12.45
CA VAL A 75 7.11 -1.00 -12.26
C VAL A 75 7.04 -0.11 -13.50
N LYS A 76 7.85 -0.37 -14.53
CA LYS A 76 7.91 0.48 -15.72
C LYS A 76 6.58 0.41 -16.48
N PHE A 77 5.83 1.48 -16.37
CA PHE A 77 4.63 1.74 -17.17
C PHE A 77 4.84 3.00 -17.98
N VAL A 78 4.50 2.96 -19.27
CA VAL A 78 4.51 4.14 -20.13
C VAL A 78 3.05 4.49 -20.41
N PRO A 79 2.44 5.40 -19.62
CA PRO A 79 1.03 5.74 -19.77
C PRO A 79 0.79 6.40 -21.13
N THR A 80 -0.27 6.00 -21.80
CA THR A 80 -0.86 6.77 -22.89
C THR A 80 -1.86 7.79 -22.35
N LEU A 81 -2.29 8.75 -23.18
CA LEU A 81 -3.33 9.70 -22.80
C LEU A 81 -4.64 8.99 -22.42
N GLU A 82 -4.98 7.92 -23.17
CA GLU A 82 -6.18 7.11 -22.97
C GLU A 82 -6.16 6.36 -21.64
N ASP A 83 -4.99 5.87 -21.21
CA ASP A 83 -4.82 5.21 -19.91
C ASP A 83 -5.11 6.17 -18.75
N VAL A 84 -4.66 7.42 -18.87
CA VAL A 84 -4.89 8.46 -17.85
C VAL A 84 -6.36 8.88 -17.83
N GLU A 85 -6.96 9.08 -19.00
CA GLU A 85 -8.39 9.44 -19.12
C GLU A 85 -9.30 8.32 -18.59
N SER A 86 -8.91 7.07 -18.81
CA SER A 86 -9.64 5.88 -18.33
C SER A 86 -9.25 5.45 -16.92
N MET A 87 -8.30 6.13 -16.28
CA MET A 87 -7.79 5.81 -14.94
C MET A 87 -7.26 4.37 -14.82
N ASN A 88 -6.70 3.86 -15.92
CA ASN A 88 -6.04 2.56 -16.02
C ASN A 88 -4.55 2.65 -15.65
N THR A 89 -4.10 3.79 -15.13
CA THR A 89 -2.74 3.94 -14.61
C THR A 89 -2.53 2.94 -13.46
N PRO A 90 -1.48 2.12 -13.51
CA PRO A 90 -1.19 1.17 -12.45
C PRO A 90 -0.76 1.88 -11.16
N VAL A 91 -1.28 1.38 -10.05
CA VAL A 91 -0.87 1.70 -8.68
C VAL A 91 0.07 0.59 -8.22
N HIS A 92 1.23 0.97 -7.68
CA HIS A 92 2.25 -0.01 -7.26
C HIS A 92 2.19 -0.34 -5.76
N VAL A 93 1.80 0.62 -4.93
CA VAL A 93 1.73 0.46 -3.47
C VAL A 93 0.37 0.95 -2.98
N LEU A 94 -0.30 0.12 -2.18
CA LEU A 94 -1.53 0.46 -1.49
C LEU A 94 -1.24 0.65 0.01
N VAL A 95 -1.75 1.73 0.58
CA VAL A 95 -1.66 2.00 2.02
C VAL A 95 -3.05 1.85 2.62
N VAL A 96 -3.18 0.99 3.63
CA VAL A 96 -4.46 0.68 4.27
C VAL A 96 -4.37 0.92 5.76
N VAL A 97 -5.43 1.51 6.32
CA VAL A 97 -5.68 1.52 7.76
C VAL A 97 -6.60 0.33 8.04
N PRO A 98 -6.15 -0.72 8.75
CA PRO A 98 -7.02 -1.81 9.12
C PRO A 98 -8.14 -1.28 10.04
N PRO A 99 -9.33 -1.89 10.01
CA PRO A 99 -10.35 -1.59 11.00
C PRO A 99 -9.76 -1.80 12.41
N PRO A 100 -10.15 -0.97 13.40
CA PRO A 100 -9.71 -1.20 14.77
C PRO A 100 -10.12 -2.61 15.19
N ASP A 101 -9.17 -3.40 15.69
CA ASP A 101 -9.44 -4.73 16.21
C ASP A 101 -10.56 -4.64 17.27
N GLU A 102 -11.74 -5.21 17.01
CA GLU A 102 -12.82 -5.39 18.01
C GLU A 102 -12.45 -6.44 19.09
N THR A 103 -11.17 -6.65 19.38
CA THR A 103 -10.66 -7.54 20.42
C THR A 103 -9.85 -6.79 21.47
N THR A 104 -10.45 -5.73 22.02
CA THR A 104 -10.33 -5.44 23.44
C THR A 104 -11.71 -5.02 23.94
N SER A 105 -12.56 -6.01 24.22
CA SER A 105 -13.53 -5.83 25.29
C SER A 105 -12.74 -5.85 26.59
N PRO A 106 -12.72 -4.78 27.40
CA PRO A 106 -12.11 -4.81 28.73
C PRO A 106 -12.94 -5.60 29.75
N TYR A 107 -13.98 -6.32 29.31
CA TYR A 107 -14.82 -7.16 30.17
C TYR A 107 -15.06 -8.52 29.50
N ALA A 108 -14.26 -9.51 29.88
CA ALA A 108 -14.55 -10.94 29.82
C ALA A 108 -14.02 -11.58 31.11
#